data_AF-A0A385SV04-F1
#
_entry.id   AF-A0A385SV04-F1
#
_cell.length_a   1.000
_cell.length_b   1.000
_cell.length_c   1.000
_cell.angle_alpha   90.00
_cell.angle_beta   90.00
_cell.angle_gamma   90.00
#
_symmetry.space_group_name_H-M   'P 1'
#
loop_
_entity.id
_entity.type
_entity.pdbx_description
1 polymer ?
#
loop_
_entity_poly.entity_id
_entity_poly.type
_entity_poly.pdbx_seq_one_letter_code
_entity_poly.pdbx_strand_id
1 'polypeptide(L)'
;MMDYEIIGEGYFTSIHRSAIEDIVASGSYSRELVFSSNPWSTALQNYLILTHKPSLIQNIQIDGSQQLFNRYYWFKKFYHLYSRRNGMDAGMEQQISLLIESIGNKIKDFNWSELQRIDGTIESQD
;
A
#
# COMPACT_ATOMS: atom_id res chain seq x y z
N MET A 1 -5.71 13.54 -18.14
CA MET A 1 -5.01 12.48 -17.38
C MET A 1 -5.15 12.87 -15.92
N MET A 2 -5.75 12.04 -15.08
CA MET A 2 -5.75 12.31 -13.63
C MET A 2 -4.50 11.66 -13.07
N ASP A 3 -3.52 12.48 -12.70
CA ASP A 3 -2.30 12.00 -12.07
C ASP A 3 -2.61 11.75 -10.60
N TYR A 4 -2.73 10.46 -10.23
CA TYR A 4 -2.99 10.09 -8.84
C TYR A 4 -1.73 10.31 -7.99
N GLU A 5 -1.85 11.15 -6.96
CA GLU A 5 -0.75 11.50 -6.07
C GLU A 5 -0.47 10.38 -5.06
N ILE A 6 0.75 9.85 -5.10
CA ILE A 6 1.18 8.87 -4.09
C ILE A 6 1.44 9.62 -2.78
N ILE A 7 0.66 9.29 -1.76
CA ILE A 7 0.81 9.80 -0.40
C ILE A 7 2.15 9.30 0.11
N GLY A 8 3.11 10.22 0.29
CA GLY A 8 4.44 9.90 0.80
C GLY A 8 4.45 9.46 2.27
N GLU A 9 5.56 8.84 2.70
CA GLU A 9 5.74 8.30 4.06
C GLU A 9 5.49 9.35 5.15
N GLY A 10 5.83 10.62 4.87
CA GLY A 10 5.66 11.75 5.79
C GLY A 10 4.24 11.89 6.34
N TYR A 11 3.21 11.57 5.55
CA TYR A 11 1.81 11.67 5.96
C TYR A 11 1.38 10.59 6.96
N PHE A 12 2.15 9.51 7.06
CA PHE A 12 1.88 8.43 8.01
C PHE A 12 2.67 8.60 9.31
N THR A 13 3.66 9.50 9.35
CA THR A 13 4.54 9.71 10.52
C THR A 13 3.81 10.19 11.76
N SER A 14 2.68 10.90 11.60
CA SER A 14 1.84 11.36 12.70
C SER A 14 0.85 10.31 13.20
N ILE A 15 0.77 9.13 12.55
CA ILE A 15 -0.16 8.08 12.96
C ILE A 15 0.43 7.34 14.14
N HIS A 16 -0.30 7.33 15.25
CA HIS A 16 0.11 6.62 16.45
C HIS A 16 0.25 5.12 16.20
N ARG A 17 1.35 4.53 16.67
CA ARG A 17 1.63 3.08 16.60
C ARG A 17 0.46 2.22 17.08
N SER A 18 -0.28 2.67 18.11
CA SER A 18 -1.45 1.98 18.64
C SER A 18 -2.50 1.70 17.56
N ALA A 19 -2.68 2.60 16.59
CA ALA A 19 -3.63 2.41 15.51
C ALA A 19 -3.29 1.19 14.64
N ILE A 20 -1.99 0.94 14.41
CA ILE A 20 -1.48 -0.22 13.66
C ILE A 20 -1.55 -1.46 14.55
N GLU A 21 -1.26 -1.34 15.84
CA GLU A 21 -1.37 -2.46 16.78
C GLU A 21 -2.81 -2.98 16.87
N ASP A 22 -3.81 -2.12 16.86
CA ASP A 22 -5.22 -2.53 16.79
C ASP A 22 -5.52 -3.33 15.50
N ILE A 23 -5.00 -2.87 14.35
CA ILE A 23 -5.19 -3.57 13.06
C ILE A 23 -4.58 -4.96 13.15
N VAL A 24 -3.34 -5.07 13.67
CA VAL A 24 -2.65 -6.35 13.85
C VAL A 24 -3.38 -7.25 14.84
N ALA A 25 -3.90 -6.71 15.94
CA ALA A 25 -4.63 -7.49 16.95
C ALA A 25 -5.99 -8.00 16.45
N SER A 26 -6.66 -7.22 15.60
CA SER A 26 -7.97 -7.56 15.01
C SER A 26 -7.91 -8.47 13.78
N GLY A 27 -6.72 -8.64 13.19
CA GLY A 27 -6.52 -9.34 11.92
C GLY A 27 -5.49 -10.48 12.00
N SER A 28 -5.29 -11.17 10.88
CA SER A 28 -4.31 -12.27 10.77
C SER A 28 -2.90 -11.79 10.35
N TYR A 29 -2.53 -10.55 10.68
CA TYR A 29 -1.24 -9.98 10.27
C TYR A 29 -0.11 -10.41 11.20
N SER A 30 1.03 -10.82 10.63
CA SER A 30 2.22 -11.13 11.43
C SER A 30 2.76 -9.87 12.09
N ARG A 31 2.70 -9.82 13.42
CA ARG A 31 3.26 -8.72 14.23
C ARG A 31 4.75 -8.52 13.97
N GLU A 32 5.49 -9.62 13.80
CA GLU A 32 6.92 -9.60 13.52
C GLU A 32 7.22 -8.94 12.17
N LEU A 33 6.40 -9.25 11.16
CA LEU A 33 6.55 -8.66 9.83
C LEU A 33 6.23 -7.15 9.83
N VAL A 34 5.12 -6.78 10.48
CA VAL A 34 4.59 -5.41 10.54
C VAL A 34 5.46 -4.46 11.36
N PHE A 35 6.11 -4.94 12.42
CA PHE A 35 6.94 -4.11 13.30
C PHE A 35 8.43 -4.46 13.25
N SER A 36 8.89 -5.07 12.15
CA SER A 36 10.32 -5.35 11.98
C SER A 36 11.12 -4.06 11.74
N SER A 37 12.43 -4.14 11.96
CA SER A 37 13.38 -3.08 11.61
C SER A 37 13.72 -3.01 10.12
N ASN A 38 13.03 -3.77 9.28
CA ASN A 38 13.32 -3.84 7.86
C ASN A 38 12.61 -2.72 7.08
N PRO A 39 13.17 -2.27 5.93
CA PRO A 39 12.56 -1.22 5.12
C PRO A 39 11.13 -1.52 4.66
N TRP A 40 10.80 -2.79 4.42
CA TRP A 40 9.44 -3.19 3.99
C TRP A 40 8.38 -2.98 5.08
N SER A 41 8.78 -2.86 6.35
CA SER A 41 7.90 -2.68 7.51
C SER A 41 7.04 -1.42 7.35
N THR A 42 7.68 -0.29 7.01
CA THR A 42 6.98 0.99 6.76
C THR A 42 5.98 0.89 5.61
N ALA A 43 6.37 0.25 4.50
CA ALA A 43 5.49 0.09 3.35
C ALA A 43 4.25 -0.75 3.69
N LEU A 44 4.43 -1.83 4.47
CA LEU A 44 3.33 -2.66 4.94
C LEU A 44 2.40 -1.88 5.88
N GLN A 45 2.95 -1.11 6.82
CA GLN A 45 2.16 -0.28 7.74
C GLN A 45 1.29 0.74 6.99
N ASN A 46 1.84 1.43 6.00
CA ASN A 46 1.09 2.41 5.19
C ASN A 46 -0.05 1.74 4.44
N TYR A 47 0.19 0.57 3.83
CA TYR A 47 -0.86 -0.24 3.20
C TYR A 47 -1.98 -0.63 4.19
N LEU A 48 -1.62 -1.05 5.40
CA LEU A 48 -2.59 -1.45 6.42
C LEU A 48 -3.47 -0.29 6.88
N ILE A 49 -2.89 0.90 7.09
CA ILE A 49 -3.65 2.11 7.42
C ILE A 49 -4.64 2.43 6.30
N LEU A 50 -4.17 2.47 5.05
CA LEU A 50 -5.02 2.76 3.90
C LEU A 50 -6.15 1.74 3.70
N THR A 51 -5.96 0.50 4.15
CA THR A 51 -6.93 -0.58 4.00
C THR A 51 -7.95 -0.60 5.14
N HIS A 52 -7.53 -0.42 6.39
CA HIS A 52 -8.38 -0.65 7.57
C HIS A 52 -8.79 0.62 8.30
N LYS A 53 -7.96 1.66 8.25
CA LYS A 53 -8.18 2.92 8.95
C LYS A 53 -7.93 4.14 8.04
N PRO A 54 -8.54 4.22 6.84
CA PRO A 54 -8.37 5.36 5.96
C PRO A 54 -8.90 6.67 6.55
N SER A 55 -9.69 6.62 7.61
CA SER A 55 -10.09 7.82 8.35
C SER A 55 -8.92 8.56 9.00
N LEU A 56 -7.82 7.87 9.30
CA LEU A 56 -6.64 8.48 9.93
C LEU A 56 -5.83 9.37 8.97
N ILE A 57 -6.11 9.28 7.67
CA ILE A 57 -5.46 10.07 6.62
C ILE A 57 -6.41 11.09 5.98
N GLN A 58 -7.62 11.28 6.52
CA GLN A 58 -8.66 12.18 5.98
C GLN A 58 -8.25 13.67 5.94
N ASN A 59 -7.18 14.06 6.63
CA ASN A 59 -6.62 15.41 6.49
C ASN A 59 -6.08 15.68 5.07
N ILE A 60 -5.85 14.61 4.30
CA ILE A 60 -5.61 14.66 2.86
C ILE A 60 -6.95 14.33 2.22
N GLN A 61 -7.56 15.26 1.49
CA GLN A 61 -8.79 14.99 0.75
C GLN A 61 -8.50 14.01 -0.41
N ILE A 62 -8.39 12.73 -0.09
CA ILE A 62 -8.26 11.67 -1.07
C ILE A 62 -9.62 11.08 -1.37
N ASP A 63 -9.94 10.95 -2.65
CA ASP A 63 -11.12 10.21 -3.08
C ASP A 63 -10.87 8.69 -3.03
N GLY A 64 -11.93 7.92 -3.29
CA GLY A 64 -11.86 6.46 -3.27
C GLY A 64 -10.89 5.89 -4.31
N SER A 65 -10.72 6.54 -5.45
CA SER A 65 -9.80 6.11 -6.51
C SER A 65 -8.35 6.31 -6.06
N GLN A 66 -8.05 7.48 -5.51
CA GLN A 66 -6.75 7.83 -4.96
C GLN A 66 -6.36 6.89 -3.81
N GLN A 67 -7.31 6.50 -2.96
CA GLN A 67 -7.08 5.50 -1.92
C GLN A 67 -6.71 4.14 -2.51
N LEU A 68 -7.37 3.68 -3.59
CA LEU A 68 -7.08 2.40 -4.23
C LEU A 68 -5.67 2.37 -4.83
N PHE A 69 -5.26 3.43 -5.55
CA PHE A 69 -3.91 3.52 -6.11
C PHE A 69 -2.84 3.59 -5.02
N ASN A 70 -3.09 4.30 -3.92
CA ASN A 70 -2.17 4.30 -2.79
C ASN A 70 -2.06 2.92 -2.13
N ARG A 71 -3.17 2.18 -1.99
CA ARG A 71 -3.12 0.78 -1.50
C ARG A 71 -2.27 -0.10 -2.42
N TYR A 72 -2.45 0.03 -3.73
CA TYR A 72 -1.65 -0.69 -4.72
C TYR A 72 -0.16 -0.34 -4.57
N TYR A 73 0.19 0.95 -4.60
CA TYR A 73 1.57 1.43 -4.45
C TYR A 73 2.24 0.88 -3.20
N TRP A 74 1.62 1.06 -2.03
CA TRP A 74 2.24 0.69 -0.76
C TRP A 74 2.40 -0.83 -0.61
N PHE A 75 1.43 -1.61 -1.09
CA PHE A 75 1.55 -3.07 -1.08
C PHE A 75 2.59 -3.57 -2.09
N LYS A 76 2.65 -2.99 -3.29
CA LYS A 76 3.65 -3.35 -4.31
C LYS A 76 5.07 -2.99 -3.86
N LYS A 77 5.26 -1.83 -3.22
CA LYS A 77 6.53 -1.43 -2.60
C LYS A 77 6.92 -2.41 -1.48
N PHE A 78 5.98 -2.82 -0.63
CA PHE A 78 6.20 -3.86 0.36
C PHE A 78 6.65 -5.17 -0.29
N TYR A 79 5.93 -5.66 -1.31
CA TYR A 79 6.27 -6.88 -2.04
C TYR A 79 7.67 -6.82 -2.65
N HIS A 80 8.03 -5.70 -3.29
CA HIS A 80 9.35 -5.50 -3.89
C HIS A 80 10.45 -5.62 -2.85
N LEU A 81 10.36 -4.85 -1.76
CA LEU A 81 11.35 -4.82 -0.69
C LEU A 81 11.45 -6.17 0.04
N TYR A 82 10.32 -6.83 0.27
CA TYR A 82 10.28 -8.15 0.93
C TYR A 82 10.89 -9.24 0.04
N SER A 83 10.52 -9.27 -1.24
CA SER A 83 10.95 -10.30 -2.19
C SER A 83 12.44 -10.27 -2.48
N ARG A 84 13.07 -9.08 -2.45
CA ARG A 84 14.52 -8.94 -2.58
C ARG A 84 15.31 -9.73 -1.54
N ARG A 85 14.74 -9.94 -0.36
CA ARG A 85 15.42 -10.66 0.73
C ARG A 85 14.92 -12.09 0.91
N ASN A 86 13.63 -12.33 0.72
CA ASN A 86 12.99 -13.59 1.09
C ASN A 86 12.58 -14.44 -0.13
N GLY A 87 12.78 -13.93 -1.35
CA GLY A 87 12.27 -14.53 -2.58
C GLY A 87 10.82 -14.14 -2.86
N MET A 88 10.35 -14.52 -4.03
CA MET A 88 8.98 -14.24 -4.48
C MET A 88 7.95 -15.03 -3.65
N ASP A 89 6.83 -14.38 -3.35
CA ASP A 89 5.72 -14.96 -2.59
C ASP A 89 4.44 -14.93 -3.43
N ALA A 90 3.95 -16.10 -3.83
CA ALA A 90 2.78 -16.24 -4.68
C ALA A 90 1.49 -15.70 -4.04
N GLY A 91 1.39 -15.72 -2.70
CA GLY A 91 0.26 -15.15 -1.98
C GLY A 91 0.24 -13.62 -2.06
N MET A 92 1.42 -12.99 -2.01
CA MET A 92 1.55 -11.55 -2.24
C MET A 92 1.25 -11.17 -3.69
N GLU A 93 1.66 -11.98 -4.67
CA GLU A 93 1.30 -11.75 -6.07
C GLU A 93 -0.21 -11.83 -6.30
N GLN A 94 -0.89 -12.82 -5.70
CA GLN A 94 -2.35 -12.90 -5.73
C GLN A 94 -3.01 -11.66 -5.11
N GLN A 95 -2.49 -11.17 -3.98
CA GLN A 95 -3.00 -9.97 -3.34
C GLN A 95 -2.81 -8.71 -4.23
N ILE A 96 -1.71 -8.62 -4.98
CA ILE A 96 -1.49 -7.56 -5.98
C ILE A 96 -2.57 -7.65 -7.09
N SER A 97 -2.83 -8.84 -7.63
CA SER A 97 -3.87 -9.04 -8.63
C SER A 97 -5.26 -8.61 -8.14
N LEU A 98 -5.62 -8.95 -6.90
CA LEU A 98 -6.89 -8.51 -6.28
C LEU A 98 -6.98 -6.99 -6.13
N LEU A 99 -5.86 -6.31 -5.86
CA LEU A 99 -5.84 -4.84 -5.82
C LEU A 99 -6.07 -4.23 -7.21
N ILE A 100 -5.44 -4.81 -8.25
CA ILE A 100 -5.64 -4.40 -9.65
C ILE A 100 -7.09 -4.61 -10.08
N GLU A 101 -7.68 -5.77 -9.77
CA GLU A 101 -9.09 -6.05 -10.05
C GLU A 101 -10.01 -5.06 -9.32
N SER A 102 -9.72 -4.75 -8.06
CA SER A 102 -10.50 -3.76 -7.30
C SER A 102 -10.42 -2.36 -7.93
N ILE A 103 -9.29 -1.99 -8.54
CA ILE A 103 -9.12 -0.72 -9.24
C ILE A 103 -9.96 -0.74 -10.52
N GLY A 104 -9.77 -1.76 -11.38
CA GLY A 104 -10.49 -1.88 -12.65
C GLY A 104 -12.01 -1.98 -12.51
N ASN A 105 -12.50 -2.58 -11.43
CA ASN A 105 -13.93 -2.70 -11.16
C ASN A 105 -14.57 -1.41 -10.59
N LYS A 106 -13.79 -0.56 -9.91
CA LYS A 106 -14.31 0.64 -9.22
C LYS A 106 -14.11 1.93 -10.00
N ILE A 107 -13.11 1.99 -10.87
CA ILE A 107 -12.78 3.17 -11.66
C ILE A 107 -13.29 2.96 -13.07
N LYS A 108 -14.29 3.77 -13.45
CA LYS A 108 -14.79 3.81 -14.83
C LYS A 108 -13.68 4.31 -15.76
N ASP A 109 -13.55 3.68 -16.92
CA ASP A 109 -12.53 4.01 -17.93
C ASP A 109 -11.09 3.90 -17.38
N PHE A 110 -10.85 2.92 -16.50
CA PHE A 110 -9.56 2.66 -15.88
C PHE A 110 -8.42 2.56 -16.92
N ASN A 111 -7.39 3.40 -16.73
CA ASN A 111 -6.22 3.47 -17.58
C ASN A 111 -5.03 2.76 -16.91
N TRP A 112 -4.53 1.72 -17.58
CA TRP A 112 -3.38 0.93 -17.14
C TRP A 112 -2.07 1.71 -17.03
N SER A 113 -1.95 2.87 -17.71
CA SER A 113 -0.72 3.67 -17.66
C SER A 113 -0.38 4.14 -16.24
N GLU A 114 -1.37 4.33 -15.36
CA GLU A 114 -1.11 4.72 -13.97
C GLU A 114 -0.47 3.61 -13.15
N LEU A 115 -0.86 2.34 -13.35
CA LEU A 115 -0.18 1.23 -12.71
C LEU A 115 1.24 1.09 -13.21
N GLN A 116 1.46 1.24 -14.52
CA GLN A 116 2.81 1.20 -15.11
C GLN A 116 3.70 2.33 -14.56
N ARG A 117 3.15 3.55 -14.41
CA ARG A 117 3.86 4.68 -13.81
C ARG A 117 4.23 4.38 -12.34
N ILE A 118 3.31 3.80 -11.59
CA ILE A 118 3.56 3.39 -10.20
C ILE A 118 4.67 2.33 -10.15
N ASP A 119 4.58 1.29 -10.97
CA ASP A 119 5.57 0.21 -11.01
C ASP A 119 6.96 0.77 -11.34
N GLY A 120 7.09 1.63 -12.35
CA GLY A 120 8.35 2.30 -12.68
C GLY A 120 8.86 3.23 -11.58
N THR A 121 7.98 3.83 -10.78
CA THR A 121 8.37 4.64 -9.60
C THR A 121 8.95 3.75 -8.50
N ILE A 122 8.45 2.53 -8.32
CA ILE A 122 8.96 1.58 -7.31
C ILE A 122 10.32 1.03 -7.75
N GLU A 123 10.46 0.67 -9.02
CA GLU A 123 11.70 0.12 -9.58
C GLU A 123 12.85 1.14 -9.65
N SER A 124 12.55 2.44 -9.77
CA SER A 124 13.56 3.51 -9.83
C SER A 124 14.01 4.04 -8.46
N GLN A 125 13.41 3.57 -7.36
CA GLN A 125 13.82 3.89 -5.99
C GLN A 125 14.92 2.95 -5.46
N ASP A 126 15.45 2.08 -6.32
CA ASP A 126 16.64 1.25 -6.11
C ASP A 126 17.93 1.95 -6.59
#